data_AF-A0A1V4ZYX1-F1
#
_entry.id   AF-A0A1V4ZYX1-F1
#
_cell.length_a   1.000
_cell.length_b   1.000
_cell.length_c   1.000
_cell.angle_alpha   90.00
_cell.angle_beta   90.00
_cell.angle_gamma   90.00
#
_symmetry.space_group_name_H-M   'P 1'
#
loop_
_entity.id
_entity.type
_entity.pdbx_description
1 polymer ?
#
loop_
_entity_poly.entity_id
_entity_poly.type
_entity_poly.pdbx_seq_one_letter_code
_entity_poly.pdbx_strand_id
1 'polypeptide(L)'
;MDEIETGFSKIIKKIEEGKDKITGTSDLIKANDAMLLERMAEKAIPVVKSIGITLLQKGKQDTKGELYDTRYYEKKMIILGKTDPVQFRPDNPAKKVTDQFCLLSEEGKFYEIMYSSDELVTDSYLNVLDVKTVLELYGYDPIYMLYKAMHDYLKGEEALIAALDATLAFIFAEKQQS
;
A
#
# COMPACT_ATOMS: atom_id res chain seq x y z
N MET A 1 -28.12 2.78 7.87
CA MET A 1 -26.95 2.23 7.18
C MET A 1 -26.70 3.19 6.03
N ASP A 2 -25.54 3.85 6.06
CA ASP A 2 -25.27 5.04 5.25
C ASP A 2 -25.11 4.67 3.76
N GLU A 3 -25.54 5.53 2.85
CA GLU A 3 -25.37 5.30 1.40
C GLU A 3 -23.88 5.17 1.04
N ILE A 4 -23.03 5.83 1.82
CA ILE A 4 -21.57 5.79 1.77
C ILE A 4 -21.06 4.39 2.13
N GLU A 5 -21.51 3.79 3.24
CA GLU A 5 -21.11 2.41 3.63
C GLU A 5 -21.50 1.36 2.58
N THR A 6 -22.64 1.58 1.93
CA THR A 6 -23.13 0.70 0.86
C THR A 6 -22.28 0.85 -0.41
N GLY A 7 -21.85 2.07 -0.74
CA GLY A 7 -20.89 2.34 -1.82
C GLY A 7 -19.53 1.70 -1.54
N PHE A 8 -19.03 1.86 -0.31
CA PHE A 8 -17.75 1.33 0.16
C PHE A 8 -17.70 -0.20 0.07
N SER A 9 -18.75 -0.88 0.53
CA SER A 9 -18.85 -2.35 0.47
C SER A 9 -18.86 -2.88 -0.98
N LYS A 10 -19.44 -2.12 -1.91
CA LYS A 10 -19.43 -2.46 -3.34
C LYS A 10 -18.05 -2.25 -3.97
N ILE A 11 -17.30 -1.24 -3.55
CA ILE A 11 -15.92 -1.00 -4.01
C ILE A 11 -15.00 -2.13 -3.53
N ILE A 12 -15.10 -2.54 -2.26
CA ILE A 12 -14.33 -3.68 -1.70
C ILE A 12 -14.52 -4.93 -2.55
N LYS A 13 -15.77 -5.33 -2.75
CA LYS A 13 -16.10 -6.54 -3.50
C LYS A 13 -15.56 -6.50 -4.94
N LYS A 14 -15.52 -5.31 -5.54
CA LYS A 14 -15.02 -5.14 -6.92
C LYS A 14 -13.51 -5.07 -7.04
N ILE A 15 -12.80 -4.61 -6.02
CA ILE A 15 -11.33 -4.70 -5.98
C ILE A 15 -10.92 -6.17 -5.87
N GLU A 16 -11.63 -6.95 -5.04
CA GLU A 16 -11.44 -8.40 -4.94
C GLU A 16 -11.73 -9.12 -6.28
N GLU A 17 -12.80 -8.73 -6.98
CA GLU A 17 -13.17 -9.28 -8.30
C GLU A 17 -12.28 -8.75 -9.45
N GLY A 18 -11.66 -7.58 -9.29
CA GLY A 18 -10.87 -6.88 -10.30
C GLY A 18 -9.40 -7.29 -10.39
N LYS A 19 -8.87 -7.99 -9.38
CA LYS A 19 -7.49 -8.50 -9.36
C LYS A 19 -7.14 -9.36 -10.60
N ASP A 20 -8.13 -10.02 -11.21
CA ASP A 20 -7.92 -10.91 -12.36
C ASP A 20 -8.20 -10.27 -13.75
N LYS A 21 -8.77 -9.05 -13.82
CA LYS A 21 -9.38 -8.52 -15.07
C LYS A 21 -8.79 -7.23 -15.64
N ILE A 22 -7.83 -6.58 -14.99
CA ILE A 22 -7.29 -5.29 -15.48
C ILE A 22 -6.07 -5.53 -16.37
N THR A 23 -6.25 -6.33 -17.43
CA THR A 23 -5.23 -6.57 -18.46
C THR A 23 -5.64 -5.90 -19.77
N GLY A 24 -5.52 -4.57 -19.80
CA GLY A 24 -5.70 -3.81 -21.04
C GLY A 24 -6.23 -2.40 -20.79
N THR A 25 -5.34 -1.47 -20.50
CA THR A 25 -5.74 -0.08 -20.23
C THR A 25 -4.76 0.88 -20.90
N SER A 26 -5.30 1.81 -21.71
CA SER A 26 -4.56 2.84 -22.47
C SER A 26 -3.58 3.61 -21.58
N ASP A 27 -2.40 3.98 -22.11
CA ASP A 27 -1.35 4.70 -21.39
C ASP A 27 -1.85 5.97 -20.67
N LEU A 28 -2.90 6.61 -21.21
CA LEU A 28 -3.54 7.78 -20.60
C LEU A 28 -4.20 7.45 -19.25
N ILE A 29 -4.82 6.28 -19.13
CA ILE A 29 -5.49 5.86 -17.89
C ILE A 29 -4.43 5.56 -16.82
N LYS A 30 -3.38 4.80 -17.19
CA LYS A 30 -2.25 4.54 -16.28
C LYS A 30 -1.59 5.83 -15.79
N ALA A 31 -1.47 6.84 -16.67
CA ALA A 31 -0.95 8.14 -16.28
C ALA A 31 -1.86 8.87 -15.28
N ASN A 32 -3.17 8.84 -15.50
CA ASN A 32 -4.15 9.44 -14.58
C ASN A 32 -4.17 8.74 -13.21
N ASP A 33 -4.10 7.41 -13.20
CA ASP A 33 -4.07 6.63 -11.95
C ASP A 33 -2.80 6.93 -11.15
N ALA A 34 -1.65 7.06 -11.82
CA ALA A 34 -0.41 7.48 -11.18
C ALA A 34 -0.52 8.89 -10.60
N MET A 35 -1.08 9.85 -11.35
CA MET A 35 -1.31 11.21 -10.84
C MET A 35 -2.26 11.24 -9.63
N LEU A 36 -3.30 10.40 -9.63
CA LEU A 36 -4.21 10.27 -8.50
C LEU A 36 -3.46 9.76 -7.26
N LEU A 37 -2.73 8.64 -7.40
CA LEU A 37 -2.00 8.03 -6.29
C LEU A 37 -0.93 8.99 -5.72
N GLU A 38 -0.23 9.74 -6.58
CA GLU A 38 0.73 10.77 -6.16
C GLU A 38 0.06 11.85 -5.31
N ARG A 39 -1.07 12.40 -5.76
CA ARG A 39 -1.81 13.42 -4.99
C ARG A 39 -2.37 12.89 -3.68
N MET A 40 -2.84 11.64 -3.67
CA MET A 40 -3.29 11.00 -2.43
C MET A 40 -2.13 10.85 -1.45
N ALA A 41 -0.93 10.48 -1.92
CA ALA A 41 0.25 10.34 -1.08
C ALA A 41 0.64 11.66 -0.41
N GLU A 42 0.62 12.77 -1.16
CA GLU A 42 0.87 14.11 -0.62
C GLU A 42 -0.15 14.48 0.46
N LYS A 43 -1.44 14.23 0.21
CA LYS A 43 -2.52 14.55 1.15
C LYS A 43 -2.54 13.65 2.39
N ALA A 44 -2.02 12.43 2.27
CA ALA A 44 -1.96 11.48 3.37
C ALA A 44 -0.77 11.68 4.31
N ILE A 45 0.21 12.54 3.99
CA ILE A 45 1.34 12.87 4.88
C ILE A 45 0.93 13.10 6.36
N PRO A 46 -0.05 13.97 6.69
CA PRO A 46 -0.50 14.17 8.07
C PRO A 46 -1.10 12.91 8.70
N VAL A 47 -1.78 12.07 7.90
CA VAL A 47 -2.29 10.78 8.36
C VAL A 47 -1.14 9.85 8.75
N VAL A 48 -0.13 9.69 7.89
CA VAL A 48 1.03 8.82 8.18
C VAL A 48 1.81 9.31 9.40
N LYS A 49 1.95 10.62 9.59
CA LYS A 49 2.59 11.18 10.82
C LYS A 49 1.84 10.81 12.10
N SER A 50 0.51 10.75 12.01
CA SER A 50 -0.39 10.44 13.12
C SER A 50 -0.40 8.94 13.46
N ILE A 51 -0.64 8.08 12.46
CA ILE A 51 -0.91 6.65 12.67
C ILE A 51 0.23 5.71 12.23
N GLY A 52 1.25 6.24 11.56
CA GLY A 52 2.33 5.43 11.01
C GLY A 52 3.20 4.79 12.10
N ILE A 53 3.75 3.63 11.76
CA ILE A 53 4.61 2.82 12.62
C ILE A 53 6.04 2.79 12.08
N THR A 54 7.00 2.53 12.96
CA THR A 54 8.38 2.21 12.56
C THR A 54 8.49 0.72 12.27
N LEU A 55 9.10 0.36 11.14
CA LEU A 55 9.22 -1.04 10.70
C LEU A 55 10.56 -1.65 11.10
N LEU A 56 10.57 -2.96 11.34
CA LEU A 56 11.76 -3.70 11.73
C LEU A 56 12.78 -3.66 10.59
N GLN A 57 14.00 -3.21 10.89
CA GLN A 57 15.14 -3.28 9.97
C GLN A 57 15.91 -4.59 10.18
N LYS A 58 16.13 -4.97 11.43
CA LYS A 58 16.88 -6.17 11.81
C LYS A 58 16.56 -6.58 13.24
N GLY A 59 16.50 -7.87 13.53
CA GLY A 59 16.44 -8.43 14.87
C GLY A 59 17.01 -9.84 14.88
N LYS A 60 17.55 -10.27 16.02
CA LYS A 60 17.94 -11.66 16.24
C LYS A 60 16.74 -12.45 16.75
N GLN A 61 16.68 -13.73 16.41
CA GLN A 61 15.67 -14.66 16.90
C GLN A 61 16.26 -15.54 17.99
N ASP A 62 15.49 -15.78 19.04
CA ASP A 62 15.81 -16.80 20.03
C ASP A 62 15.28 -18.19 19.63
N THR A 63 15.51 -19.20 20.45
CA THR A 63 15.06 -20.58 20.17
C THR A 63 13.53 -20.74 20.14
N LYS A 64 12.76 -19.73 20.53
CA LYS A 64 11.30 -19.69 20.48
C LYS A 64 10.78 -18.84 19.31
N GLY A 65 11.67 -18.22 18.54
CA GLY A 65 11.33 -17.29 17.46
C GLY A 65 10.99 -15.88 17.94
N GLU A 66 11.24 -15.55 19.22
CA GLU A 66 11.05 -14.20 19.73
C GLU A 66 12.22 -13.30 19.29
N LEU A 67 11.88 -12.08 18.87
CA LEU A 67 12.88 -11.11 18.40
C LEU A 67 13.52 -10.36 19.56
N TYR A 68 14.85 -10.29 19.56
CA TYR A 68 15.66 -9.48 20.47
C TYR A 68 16.75 -8.73 19.70
N ASP A 69 17.42 -7.77 20.37
CA ASP A 69 18.46 -6.93 19.75
C ASP A 69 17.94 -6.28 18.44
N THR A 70 16.76 -5.66 18.54
CA THR A 70 16.02 -5.14 17.40
C THR A 70 16.46 -3.73 17.03
N ARG A 71 16.45 -3.47 15.72
CA ARG A 71 16.65 -2.17 15.09
C ARG A 71 15.47 -1.90 14.18
N TYR A 72 14.95 -0.68 14.24
CA TYR A 72 13.84 -0.21 13.40
C TYR A 72 14.29 0.93 12.51
N TYR A 73 13.61 1.11 11.37
CA TYR A 73 13.76 2.34 10.60
C TYR A 73 13.20 3.52 11.38
N GLU A 74 13.87 4.67 11.31
CA GLU A 74 13.47 5.87 12.07
C GLU A 74 12.17 6.49 11.56
N LYS A 75 11.89 6.36 10.26
CA LYS A 75 10.73 6.99 9.63
C LYS A 75 9.46 6.20 9.86
N LYS A 76 8.36 6.91 10.12
CA LYS A 76 7.03 6.31 10.20
C LYS A 76 6.48 5.97 8.83
N MET A 77 5.79 4.83 8.75
CA MET A 77 5.17 4.35 7.53
C MET A 77 3.82 3.68 7.82
N ILE A 78 2.95 3.63 6.82
CA ILE A 78 1.77 2.77 6.80
C ILE A 78 1.92 1.70 5.71
N ILE A 79 1.32 0.54 5.93
CA ILE A 79 1.28 -0.55 4.95
C ILE A 79 0.09 -0.32 4.02
N LEU A 80 0.36 -0.34 2.72
CA LEU A 80 -0.60 -0.07 1.65
C LEU A 80 -1.00 -1.30 0.84
N GLY A 81 -0.24 -2.39 0.94
CA GLY A 81 -0.57 -3.61 0.21
C GLY A 81 0.46 -4.70 0.45
N LYS A 82 0.06 -5.93 0.11
CA LYS A 82 0.93 -7.10 0.07
C LYS A 82 0.92 -7.64 -1.34
N THR A 83 2.05 -8.19 -1.77
CA THR A 83 2.15 -8.94 -3.03
C THR A 83 2.77 -10.31 -2.76
N ASP A 84 2.76 -11.18 -3.75
CA ASP A 84 3.52 -12.42 -3.69
C ASP A 84 5.01 -12.08 -3.63
N PRO A 85 5.74 -12.50 -2.57
CA PRO A 85 7.13 -12.12 -2.41
C PRO A 85 7.99 -12.60 -3.58
N VAL A 86 8.86 -11.73 -4.08
CA VAL A 86 9.90 -12.13 -5.03
C VAL A 86 10.81 -13.18 -4.40
N GLN A 87 11.42 -14.04 -5.21
CA GLN A 87 12.15 -15.18 -4.66
C GLN A 87 13.34 -14.75 -3.77
N PHE A 88 14.05 -13.70 -4.15
CA PHE A 88 15.26 -13.25 -3.46
C PHE A 88 15.36 -11.72 -3.40
N ARG A 89 16.06 -11.21 -2.38
CA ARG A 89 16.28 -9.78 -2.22
C ARG A 89 17.16 -9.21 -3.35
N PRO A 90 16.84 -8.01 -3.87
CA PRO A 90 17.66 -7.34 -4.88
C PRO A 90 19.08 -6.99 -4.41
N ASP A 91 19.25 -6.66 -3.12
CA ASP A 91 20.55 -6.30 -2.55
C ASP A 91 21.38 -7.53 -2.14
N ASN A 92 20.74 -8.68 -1.94
CA ASN A 92 21.42 -9.93 -1.60
C ASN A 92 20.65 -11.15 -2.11
N PRO A 93 21.07 -11.73 -3.26
CA PRO A 93 20.42 -12.90 -3.84
C PRO A 93 20.48 -14.18 -2.98
N ALA A 94 21.32 -14.23 -1.95
CA ALA A 94 21.34 -15.36 -1.01
C ALA A 94 20.21 -15.29 0.02
N LYS A 95 19.49 -14.17 0.11
CA LYS A 95 18.39 -13.98 1.06
C LYS A 95 17.04 -14.16 0.39
N LYS A 96 16.34 -15.22 0.78
CA LYS A 96 14.96 -15.48 0.35
C LYS A 96 14.01 -14.47 0.99
N VAL A 97 13.09 -13.91 0.21
CA VAL A 97 12.05 -13.02 0.77
C VAL A 97 10.93 -13.89 1.34
N THR A 98 10.56 -13.61 2.59
CA THR A 98 9.43 -14.26 3.27
C THR A 98 8.16 -13.42 3.16
N ASP A 99 8.30 -12.09 3.25
CA ASP A 99 7.19 -11.16 3.12
C ASP A 99 7.62 -9.90 2.39
N GLN A 100 6.70 -9.33 1.60
CA GLN A 100 6.91 -8.15 0.80
C GLN A 100 5.68 -7.23 0.87
N PHE A 101 5.91 -5.96 1.18
CA PHE A 101 4.83 -4.99 1.38
C PHE A 101 5.12 -3.65 0.71
N CYS A 102 4.07 -3.04 0.15
CA CYS A 102 4.06 -1.64 -0.28
C CYS A 102 3.78 -0.74 0.90
N LEU A 103 4.53 0.36 1.00
CA LEU A 103 4.49 1.28 2.12
C LEU A 103 4.41 2.73 1.65
N LEU A 104 3.79 3.58 2.46
CA LEU A 104 3.88 5.04 2.34
C LEU A 104 4.50 5.62 3.62
N SER A 105 5.53 6.44 3.45
CA SER A 105 6.21 7.12 4.55
C SER A 105 5.59 8.45 4.92
N GLU A 106 5.93 8.97 6.10
CA GLU A 106 5.56 10.31 6.57
C GLU A 106 6.15 11.49 5.76
N GLU A 107 6.98 11.19 4.76
CA GLU A 107 7.49 12.13 3.76
C GLU A 107 6.68 12.10 2.45
N GLY A 108 5.65 11.25 2.34
CA GLY A 108 4.88 11.06 1.11
C GLY A 108 5.59 10.19 0.06
N LYS A 109 6.67 9.49 0.43
CA LYS A 109 7.41 8.60 -0.47
C LYS A 109 6.96 7.16 -0.34
N PHE A 110 6.83 6.49 -1.48
CA PHE A 110 6.54 5.06 -1.54
C PHE A 110 7.80 4.22 -1.36
N TYR A 111 7.63 3.12 -0.64
CA TYR A 111 8.66 2.13 -0.43
C TYR A 111 8.11 0.73 -0.62
N GLU A 112 9.02 -0.19 -0.88
CA GLU A 112 8.81 -1.61 -0.75
C GLU A 112 9.73 -2.14 0.33
N ILE A 113 9.16 -2.87 1.29
CA ILE A 113 9.95 -3.60 2.28
C ILE A 113 9.90 -5.09 1.97
N MET A 114 11.06 -5.72 1.96
CA MET A 114 11.22 -7.16 1.79
C MET A 114 11.88 -7.73 3.04
N TYR A 115 11.17 -8.59 3.76
CA TYR A 115 11.69 -9.29 4.91
C TYR A 115 12.33 -10.61 4.49
N SER A 116 13.43 -10.94 5.14
CA SER A 116 14.07 -12.25 5.09
C SER A 116 14.28 -12.72 6.52
N SER A 117 13.90 -13.96 6.79
CA SER A 117 14.13 -14.58 8.09
C SER A 117 14.83 -15.92 7.89
N ASP A 118 15.86 -16.15 8.69
CA ASP A 118 16.48 -17.45 8.93
C ASP A 118 16.29 -17.85 10.41
N GLU A 119 16.92 -18.95 10.86
CA GLU A 119 16.78 -19.45 12.23
C GLU A 119 17.37 -18.51 13.32
N LEU A 120 18.18 -17.53 12.93
CA LEU A 120 18.94 -16.69 13.86
C LEU A 120 18.59 -15.21 13.73
N VAL A 121 18.16 -14.75 12.55
CA VAL A 121 18.00 -13.33 12.22
C VAL A 121 16.81 -13.13 11.31
N THR A 122 16.01 -12.12 11.64
CA THR A 122 15.10 -11.46 10.70
C THR A 122 15.70 -10.11 10.32
N ASP A 123 15.78 -9.81 9.03
CA ASP A 123 16.14 -8.48 8.57
C ASP A 123 15.38 -8.09 7.31
N SER A 124 15.45 -6.82 6.94
CA SER A 124 14.72 -6.29 5.81
C SER A 124 15.59 -5.51 4.83
N TYR A 125 15.14 -5.48 3.58
CA TYR A 125 15.55 -4.51 2.57
C TYR A 125 14.43 -3.51 2.35
N LEU A 126 14.77 -2.22 2.29
CA LEU A 126 13.80 -1.15 2.04
C LEU A 126 14.18 -0.44 0.74
N ASN A 127 13.38 -0.66 -0.30
CA ASN A 127 13.56 -0.10 -1.62
C ASN A 127 12.64 1.12 -1.82
N VAL A 128 13.11 2.17 -2.49
CA VAL A 128 12.24 3.29 -2.89
C VAL A 128 11.48 2.87 -4.15
N LEU A 129 10.19 3.16 -4.21
CA LEU A 129 9.38 2.95 -5.42
C LEU A 129 8.90 4.29 -5.98
N ASP A 130 8.85 4.38 -7.31
CA ASP A 130 8.03 5.40 -7.98
C ASP A 130 6.58 4.93 -8.08
N VAL A 131 5.68 5.90 -8.32
CA VAL A 131 4.22 5.66 -8.30
C VAL A 131 3.77 4.70 -9.41
N LYS A 132 4.44 4.69 -10.57
CA LYS A 132 4.09 3.78 -11.66
C LYS A 132 4.41 2.35 -11.27
N THR A 133 5.60 2.14 -10.70
CA THR A 133 6.05 0.84 -10.19
C THR A 133 5.13 0.33 -9.08
N VAL A 134 4.62 1.20 -8.21
CA VAL A 134 3.62 0.82 -7.18
C VAL A 134 2.37 0.23 -7.83
N LEU A 135 1.80 0.90 -8.85
CA LEU A 135 0.62 0.41 -9.55
C LEU A 135 0.88 -0.87 -10.34
N GLU A 136 2.07 -1.01 -10.93
CA GLU A 136 2.45 -2.22 -11.67
C GLU A 136 2.61 -3.45 -10.77
N LEU A 137 3.19 -3.29 -9.58
CA LEU A 137 3.48 -4.40 -8.66
C LEU A 137 2.33 -4.74 -7.71
N TYR A 138 1.56 -3.74 -7.31
CA TYR A 138 0.53 -3.88 -6.26
C TYR A 138 -0.89 -3.59 -6.76
N GLY A 139 -1.06 -3.22 -8.03
CA GLY A 139 -2.35 -2.88 -8.60
C GLY A 139 -3.01 -1.71 -7.87
N TYR A 140 -4.30 -1.84 -7.58
CA TYR A 140 -5.11 -0.81 -6.94
C TYR A 140 -5.15 -0.90 -5.41
N ASP A 141 -4.50 -1.91 -4.80
CA ASP A 141 -4.46 -2.06 -3.34
C ASP A 141 -3.93 -0.79 -2.65
N PRO A 142 -2.83 -0.14 -3.13
CA PRO A 142 -2.33 1.08 -2.50
C PRO A 142 -3.28 2.28 -2.57
N ILE A 143 -4.00 2.45 -3.69
CA ILE A 143 -5.02 3.51 -3.82
C ILE A 143 -6.12 3.29 -2.78
N TYR A 144 -6.63 2.07 -2.69
CA TYR A 144 -7.71 1.74 -1.78
C TYR A 144 -7.31 1.87 -0.30
N MET A 145 -6.16 1.33 0.08
CA MET A 145 -5.68 1.39 1.46
C MET A 145 -5.38 2.81 1.89
N LEU A 146 -4.85 3.63 0.98
CA LEU A 146 -4.58 5.03 1.24
C LEU A 146 -5.87 5.84 1.39
N TYR A 147 -6.85 5.60 0.52
CA TYR A 147 -8.18 6.17 0.64
C TYR A 147 -8.82 5.83 1.98
N LYS A 148 -8.79 4.56 2.42
CA LYS A 148 -9.32 4.15 3.73
C LYS A 148 -8.61 4.87 4.88
N ALA A 149 -7.28 4.96 4.83
CA ALA A 149 -6.53 5.71 5.84
C ALA A 149 -6.91 7.21 5.85
N MET A 150 -7.11 7.82 4.68
CA MET A 150 -7.56 9.20 4.61
C MET A 150 -9.00 9.36 5.14
N HIS A 151 -9.91 8.49 4.75
CA HIS A 151 -11.30 8.50 5.22
C HIS A 151 -11.37 8.43 6.76
N ASP A 152 -10.60 7.51 7.37
CA ASP A 152 -10.69 7.26 8.80
C ASP A 152 -9.96 8.32 9.66
N TYR A 153 -8.97 9.02 9.09
CA TYR A 153 -8.04 9.85 9.88
C TYR A 153 -7.85 11.28 9.38
N LEU A 154 -8.30 11.63 8.17
CA LEU A 154 -8.20 12.99 7.63
C LEU A 154 -9.43 13.82 8.07
N LYS A 155 -9.25 14.54 9.18
CA LYS A 155 -10.31 15.38 9.77
C LYS A 155 -10.42 16.74 9.06
N GLY A 156 -11.64 17.21 8.81
CA GLY A 156 -11.89 18.55 8.24
C GLY A 156 -11.73 18.63 6.71
N GLU A 157 -11.61 17.49 6.04
CA GLU A 157 -11.47 17.36 4.58
C GLU A 157 -12.62 16.50 4.01
N GLU A 158 -13.83 16.63 4.58
CA GLU A 158 -14.98 15.78 4.25
C GLU A 158 -15.39 15.90 2.77
N ALA A 159 -15.23 17.08 2.18
CA ALA A 159 -15.48 17.30 0.76
C ALA A 159 -14.47 16.55 -0.15
N LEU A 160 -13.20 16.46 0.28
CA LEU A 160 -12.18 15.68 -0.43
C LEU A 160 -12.49 14.19 -0.35
N ILE A 161 -12.88 13.71 0.83
CA ILE A 161 -13.26 12.30 1.03
C ILE A 161 -14.48 11.97 0.15
N ALA A 162 -15.53 12.78 0.17
CA ALA A 162 -16.70 12.56 -0.68
C ALA A 162 -16.38 12.57 -2.18
N ALA A 163 -15.44 13.42 -2.63
CA ALA A 163 -14.98 13.44 -4.01
C ALA A 163 -14.18 12.17 -4.37
N LEU A 164 -13.35 11.67 -3.45
CA LEU A 164 -12.63 10.41 -3.60
C LEU A 164 -13.61 9.23 -3.67
N ASP A 165 -14.64 9.19 -2.81
CA ASP A 165 -15.70 8.18 -2.84
C ASP A 165 -16.33 8.09 -4.22
N ALA A 166 -16.76 9.23 -4.76
CA ALA A 166 -17.39 9.31 -6.06
C ALA A 166 -16.45 8.88 -7.19
N THR A 167 -15.18 9.27 -7.10
CA THR A 167 -14.15 8.93 -8.09
C THR A 167 -13.86 7.43 -8.10
N LEU A 168 -13.66 6.82 -6.93
CA LEU A 168 -13.43 5.38 -6.81
C LEU A 168 -14.68 4.60 -7.22
N ALA A 169 -15.87 5.05 -6.84
CA ALA A 169 -17.12 4.44 -7.29
C ALA A 169 -17.24 4.46 -8.82
N PHE A 170 -16.78 5.51 -9.49
CA PHE A 170 -16.77 5.62 -10.95
C PHE A 170 -15.69 4.73 -11.60
N ILE A 171 -14.45 4.76 -11.10
CA ILE A 171 -13.34 3.94 -11.62
C ILE A 171 -13.67 2.46 -11.52
N PHE A 172 -14.30 2.04 -10.42
CA PHE A 172 -14.69 0.67 -10.18
C PHE A 172 -16.13 0.36 -10.60
N ALA A 173 -16.86 1.26 -11.27
CA ALA A 173 -18.17 0.92 -11.83
C ALA A 173 -18.02 0.14 -13.14
N GLU A 174 -18.50 -1.11 -13.22
CA GLU A 174 -18.71 -1.75 -14.52
C GLU A 174 -19.72 -0.92 -15.32
N LYS A 175 -19.40 -0.63 -16.58
CA LYS A 175 -20.44 -0.32 -17.57
C LYS A 175 -21.37 -1.53 -17.60
N GLN A 176 -22.59 -1.38 -17.08
CA GLN A 176 -23.68 -2.26 -17.48
C GLN A 176 -23.78 -2.15 -19.00
N GLN A 177 -23.30 -3.17 -19.71
CA GLN A 177 -23.62 -3.33 -21.12
C GLN A 177 -25.11 -3.61 -21.20
N SER A 178 -25.86 -2.56 -21.56
CA SER A 178 -27.20 -2.68 -22.15
C SER A 178 -27.12 -3.29 -23.54
#